data_AF-A0A7W1DTT5-F1
#
_entry.id   AF-A0A7W1DTT5-F1
#
_cell.length_a   1.000
_cell.length_b   1.000
_cell.length_c   1.000
_cell.angle_alpha   90.00
_cell.angle_beta   90.00
_cell.angle_gamma   90.00
#
_symmetry.space_group_name_H-M   'P 1'
#
loop_
_entity.id
_entity.type
_entity.pdbx_description
1 polymer ?
#
loop_
_entity_poly.entity_id
_entity_poly.type
_entity_poly.pdbx_seq_one_letter_code
_entity_poly.pdbx_strand_id
1 'polypeptide(L)'
;ETENVEILKALAAIGMGLTILPYQALAREARDGSLRVRRIAGVTMVRETGWVYVRGRRVPRVVQHLFDALKRTIPNLKLAPPR
;
A
#
# COMPACT_ATOMS: atom_id res chain seq x y z
N GLU A 1 11.04 5.16 17.52
CA GLU A 1 10.63 4.32 16.37
C GLU A 1 9.37 3.56 16.73
N THR A 2 8.25 3.89 16.11
CA THR A 2 7.05 3.06 16.12
C THR A 2 6.91 2.51 14.72
N GLU A 3 7.40 1.29 14.51
CA GLU A 3 7.47 0.67 13.17
C GLU A 3 6.10 0.27 12.63
N ASN A 4 5.07 0.24 13.49
CA ASN A 4 3.74 -0.17 13.10
C ASN A 4 2.91 1.01 12.56
N VAL A 5 2.49 0.86 11.31
CA VAL A 5 1.65 1.84 10.59
C VAL A 5 0.35 2.16 11.32
N GLU A 6 -0.29 1.19 11.97
CA GLU A 6 -1.55 1.40 12.68
C GLU A 6 -1.40 2.27 13.93
N ILE A 7 -0.25 2.19 14.60
CA ILE A 7 0.06 3.07 15.73
C ILE A 7 0.23 4.51 15.22
N LEU A 8 0.97 4.70 14.12
CA LEU A 8 1.16 6.03 13.53
C LEU A 8 -0.15 6.67 13.09
N LYS A 9 -1.09 5.89 12.53
CA LYS A 9 -2.43 6.37 12.22
C LYS A 9 -3.19 6.81 13.46
N ALA A 10 -3.17 6.01 14.53
CA ALA A 10 -3.85 6.35 15.77
C ALA A 10 -3.30 7.63 16.40
N LEU A 11 -1.96 7.81 16.40
CA LEU A 11 -1.31 9.03 16.90
C LEU A 11 -1.69 10.25 16.05
N ALA A 12 -1.74 10.13 14.73
CA ALA A 12 -2.21 11.20 13.85
C ALA A 12 -3.70 11.53 14.09
N ALA A 13 -4.54 10.51 14.30
CA ALA A 13 -5.98 10.68 14.54
C ALA A 13 -6.27 11.46 15.83
N ILE A 14 -5.46 11.30 16.88
CA ILE A 14 -5.59 12.05 18.14
C ILE A 14 -4.93 13.44 18.10
N GLY A 15 -4.41 13.86 16.95
CA GLY A 15 -3.81 15.19 16.78
C GLY A 15 -2.36 15.31 17.26
N MET A 16 -1.66 14.19 17.50
CA MET A 16 -0.24 14.23 17.89
C MET A 16 0.70 14.72 16.78
N GLY A 17 0.19 14.86 15.54
CA GLY A 17 0.93 15.44 14.43
C GLY A 17 0.51 14.90 13.07
N LEU A 18 1.44 14.92 12.12
CA LEU A 18 1.30 14.41 10.76
C LEU A 18 2.23 13.21 10.57
N THR A 19 1.84 12.29 9.67
CA THR A 19 2.67 11.15 9.29
C THR A 19 2.64 10.93 7.77
N ILE A 20 3.70 10.34 7.22
CA ILE A 20 3.83 10.01 5.80
C ILE A 20 3.79 8.49 5.67
N LEU A 21 2.79 7.99 4.96
CA LEU A 21 2.55 6.56 4.77
C LEU A 21 2.24 6.26 3.30
N PRO A 22 2.53 5.04 2.80
CA PRO A 22 2.05 4.60 1.49
C PRO A 22 0.52 4.69 1.43
N TYR A 23 -0.02 5.15 0.30
CA TYR A 23 -1.47 5.37 0.16
C TYR A 23 -2.28 4.11 0.44
N GLN A 24 -1.78 2.94 0.06
CA GLN A 24 -2.43 1.66 0.27
C GLN A 24 -2.71 1.39 1.76
N ALA A 25 -1.85 1.87 2.66
CA ALA A 25 -2.07 1.75 4.08
C ALA A 25 -3.15 2.71 4.59
N LEU A 26 -3.44 3.80 3.88
CA LEU A 26 -4.44 4.82 4.24
C LEU A 26 -5.74 4.71 3.42
N ALA A 27 -5.83 3.76 2.49
CA ALA A 27 -6.89 3.73 1.49
C ALA A 27 -8.29 3.55 2.10
N ARG A 28 -8.38 2.95 3.29
CA ARG A 28 -9.63 2.81 4.03
C ARG A 28 -10.00 4.14 4.69
N GLU A 29 -9.07 4.74 5.43
CA GLU A 29 -9.26 5.96 6.20
C GLU A 29 -9.52 7.17 5.30
N ALA A 30 -8.89 7.18 4.11
CA ALA A 30 -9.18 8.16 3.07
C ALA A 30 -10.59 8.01 2.48
N ARG A 31 -11.14 6.78 2.45
CA ARG A 31 -12.46 6.49 1.89
C ARG A 31 -13.58 6.80 2.88
N ASP A 32 -13.38 6.45 4.15
CA ASP A 32 -14.36 6.71 5.21
C ASP A 32 -14.23 8.12 5.83
N GLY A 33 -13.15 8.84 5.52
CA GLY A 33 -12.93 10.22 5.97
C GLY A 33 -12.41 10.32 7.41
N SER A 34 -12.04 9.21 8.05
CA SER A 34 -11.49 9.19 9.41
C SER A 34 -10.12 9.86 9.52
N LEU A 35 -9.36 9.92 8.42
CA LEU A 35 -8.13 10.71 8.33
C LEU A 35 -8.15 11.61 7.09
N ARG A 36 -7.64 12.83 7.25
CA ARG A 36 -7.37 13.72 6.11
C ARG A 36 -6.07 13.28 5.44
N VAL A 37 -6.17 12.85 4.18
CA VAL A 37 -5.02 12.38 3.39
C VAL A 37 -4.75 13.34 2.23
N ARG A 38 -3.47 13.70 2.03
CA ARG A 38 -3.03 14.56 0.93
C ARG A 38 -1.76 14.00 0.31
N ARG A 39 -1.70 14.02 -1.03
CA ARG A 39 -0.46 13.70 -1.76
C ARG A 39 0.55 14.83 -1.56
N ILE A 40 1.79 14.48 -1.24
CA ILE A 40 2.90 15.43 -1.16
C ILE A 40 3.24 15.90 -2.58
N ALA A 41 3.16 17.21 -2.81
CA ALA A 41 3.43 17.80 -4.12
C ALA A 41 4.94 17.88 -4.39
N GLY A 42 5.33 17.84 -5.67
CA GLY A 42 6.72 18.01 -6.09
C GLY A 42 7.65 16.82 -5.84
N VAL A 43 7.16 15.73 -5.22
CA VAL A 43 7.96 14.54 -4.92
C VAL A 43 7.27 13.26 -5.39
N THR A 44 8.07 12.34 -5.90
CA THR A 44 7.63 10.98 -6.25
C THR A 44 8.23 10.01 -5.25
N MET A 45 7.41 9.50 -4.34
CA MET A 45 7.79 8.45 -3.39
C MET A 45 7.12 7.15 -3.82
N VAL A 46 7.80 6.38 -4.65
CA VAL A 46 7.33 5.09 -5.15
C VAL A 46 8.15 3.98 -4.50
N ARG A 47 7.47 2.95 -4.02
CA ARG A 47 8.08 1.70 -3.58
C ARG A 47 7.64 0.60 -4.52
N GLU A 48 8.63 -0.05 -5.12
CA GLU A 48 8.40 -1.25 -5.92
C GLU A 48 8.17 -2.43 -4.98
N THR A 49 7.10 -3.18 -5.22
CA THR A 49 6.81 -4.42 -4.52
C THR A 49 6.73 -5.57 -5.51
N GLY A 50 7.13 -6.75 -5.08
CA GLY A 50 7.20 -7.92 -5.94
C GLY A 50 7.13 -9.21 -5.15
N TRP A 51 6.98 -10.30 -5.89
CA TRP A 51 6.99 -11.64 -5.31
C TRP A 51 8.42 -12.08 -5.04
N VAL A 52 8.67 -12.58 -3.84
CA VAL A 52 9.90 -13.29 -3.50
C VAL A 52 9.56 -14.77 -3.39
N TYR A 53 10.27 -15.62 -4.14
CA TYR A 53 10.10 -17.06 -4.11
C TYR A 53 11.44 -17.75 -4.35
N VAL A 54 11.57 -18.99 -3.84
CA VAL A 54 12.81 -19.76 -3.96
C VAL A 54 13.15 -19.99 -5.43
N ARG A 55 14.39 -19.66 -5.79
CA ARG A 55 14.92 -19.94 -7.14
C ARG A 55 15.07 -21.45 -7.30
N GLY A 56 14.23 -22.04 -8.14
CA GLY A 56 14.27 -23.46 -8.49
C GLY A 56 14.16 -23.67 -10.00
N ARG A 57 14.25 -24.93 -10.44
CA ARG A 57 14.09 -25.27 -11.87
C ARG A 57 12.72 -24.88 -12.44
N ARG A 58 11.68 -24.83 -11.59
CA ARG A 58 10.33 -24.43 -11.98
C ARG A 58 9.57 -23.84 -10.79
N VAL A 59 8.73 -22.85 -11.05
CA VAL A 59 7.73 -22.35 -10.08
C VAL A 59 6.52 -23.30 -10.08
N PRO A 60 6.01 -23.76 -8.92
CA PRO A 60 4.82 -24.62 -8.87
C PRO A 60 3.63 -24.03 -9.62
N ARG A 61 2.82 -24.87 -10.28
CA ARG A 61 1.66 -24.41 -11.09
C ARG A 61 0.71 -23.52 -10.29
N VAL A 62 0.44 -23.88 -9.03
CA VAL A 62 -0.42 -23.08 -8.14
C VAL A 62 0.11 -21.65 -7.94
N VAL A 63 1.43 -21.48 -7.82
CA VAL A 63 2.06 -20.16 -7.66
C VAL A 63 2.01 -19.38 -8.97
N GLN A 64 2.16 -20.04 -10.12
CA GLN A 64 1.95 -19.39 -11.43
C GLN A 64 0.50 -18.87 -11.56
N HIS A 65 -0.49 -19.67 -11.18
CA HIS A 65 -1.89 -19.23 -11.19
C HIS A 65 -2.14 -18.03 -10.28
N LEU A 66 -1.48 -17.98 -9.12
CA LEU A 66 -1.54 -16.82 -8.22
C LEU A 66 -0.94 -15.57 -8.87
N PHE A 67 0.21 -15.69 -9.54
CA PHE A 67 0.82 -14.57 -10.27
C PHE A 67 -0.09 -14.07 -11.39
N ASP A 68 -0.70 -14.97 -12.16
CA ASP A 68 -1.62 -14.62 -13.24
C ASP A 68 -2.89 -13.95 -12.71
N ALA A 69 -3.44 -14.44 -11.60
CA ALA A 69 -4.58 -13.84 -10.93
C ALA A 69 -4.26 -12.41 -10.47
N LEU A 70 -3.10 -12.19 -9.85
CA LEU A 70 -2.69 -10.85 -9.45
C LEU A 70 -2.51 -9.93 -10.66
N LYS A 71 -1.81 -10.39 -11.71
CA LYS A 71 -1.60 -9.60 -12.94
C LYS A 71 -2.91 -9.13 -13.57
N ARG A 72 -3.94 -9.99 -13.59
CA ARG A 72 -5.28 -9.64 -14.08
C ARG A 72 -6.01 -8.64 -13.18
N THR A 73 -5.70 -8.64 -11.88
CA THR A 73 -6.42 -7.83 -10.89
C THR A 73 -5.79 -6.45 -10.71
N ILE A 74 -4.46 -6.32 -10.83
CA ILE A 74 -3.70 -5.06 -10.61
C ILE A 74 -4.33 -3.84 -11.31
N PRO A 75 -4.68 -3.88 -12.62
CA PRO A 75 -5.24 -2.72 -13.31
C PRO A 75 -6.54 -2.20 -12.71
N ASN A 76 -7.29 -3.07 -12.03
CA ASN A 76 -8.57 -2.76 -11.41
C ASN A 76 -8.43 -2.33 -9.94
N LEU A 77 -7.22 -2.43 -9.37
CA LEU A 77 -6.97 -2.00 -8.01
C LEU A 77 -6.77 -0.49 -7.96
N LYS A 78 -7.51 0.18 -7.07
CA LYS A 78 -7.36 1.62 -6.78
C LYS A 78 -6.13 1.85 -5.88
N LEU A 79 -4.93 1.63 -6.43
CA LEU A 79 -3.66 1.69 -5.69
C LEU A 79 -3.10 3.11 -5.50
N ALA A 80 -3.72 4.11 -6.11
CA ALA A 80 -3.32 5.50 -6.01
C ALA A 80 -4.49 6.36 -5.49
N PRO A 81 -4.19 7.45 -4.75
CA PRO A 81 -5.22 8.41 -4.38
C PRO A 81 -5.87 9.02 -5.63
N PRO A 82 -7.19 9.31 -5.62
CA PRO A 82 -7.81 10.13 -6.66
C PRO A 82 -7.08 11.47 -6.76
N ARG A 83 -6.96 11.99 -7.99
CA ARG A 83 -6.29 13.27 -8.27
C ARG A 83 -7.05 14.45 -7.66
#